data_AF-A0A3C1MRF5-F1
#
_entry.id   AF-A0A3C1MRF5-F1
#
_cell.length_a   1.000
_cell.length_b   1.000
_cell.length_c   1.000
_cell.angle_alpha   90.00
_cell.angle_beta   90.00
_cell.angle_gamma   90.00
#
_symmetry.space_group_name_H-M   'P 1'
#
loop_
_entity.id
_entity.type
_entity.pdbx_description
1 polymer ?
#
loop_
_entity_poly.entity_id
_entity_poly.type
_entity_poly.pdbx_seq_one_letter_code
_entity_poly.pdbx_strand_id
1 'polypeptide(L)' 'MIRNGKTNAEIAQILYLSPFTVKSHVKNIFKKLNTTSRSQAVAVALAHGLIDS' A
#
# COMPACT_ATOMS: atom_id res chain seq x y z
N MET A 1 -2.80 3.17 6.47
CA MET A 1 -3.82 2.50 5.61
C MET A 1 -3.38 1.12 5.13
N ILE A 2 -2.31 1.03 4.34
CA ILE A 2 -1.83 -0.27 3.85
C ILE A 2 -1.34 -1.15 5.02
N ARG A 3 -0.51 -0.57 5.88
CA ARG A 3 -0.06 -1.14 7.15
C ARG A 3 -1.21 -1.59 8.05
N ASN A 4 -2.27 -0.79 8.15
CA ASN A 4 -3.44 -1.05 9.00
C ASN A 4 -4.40 -2.12 8.43
N GLY A 5 -3.97 -2.93 7.45
CA GLY A 5 -4.79 -4.03 6.91
C GLY A 5 -5.93 -3.66 5.96
N LYS A 6 -6.17 -2.37 5.67
CA LYS A 6 -7.33 -1.93 4.86
C LYS A 6 -7.31 -2.43 3.41
N THR A 7 -8.36 -3.07 2.95
CA THR A 7 -8.51 -3.47 1.55
C THR A 7 -8.47 -2.27 0.60
N ASN A 8 -8.20 -2.50 -0.69
CA ASN A 8 -8.20 -1.42 -1.67
C ASN A 8 -9.57 -0.73 -1.79
N ALA A 9 -10.66 -1.46 -1.52
CA ALA A 9 -12.01 -0.91 -1.50
C ALA A 9 -12.22 0.04 -0.31
N GLU A 10 -11.79 -0.33 0.89
CA GLU A 10 -11.84 0.57 2.06
C GLU A 10 -10.97 1.81 1.87
N ILE A 11 -9.76 1.64 1.32
CA ILE A 11 -8.86 2.76 1.01
C ILE A 11 -9.52 3.70 -0.02
N ALA A 12 -10.14 3.12 -1.05
CA ALA A 12 -10.86 3.87 -2.08
C ALA A 12 -12.01 4.68 -1.48
N GLN A 13 -12.80 4.10 -0.58
CA GLN A 13 -13.88 4.80 0.12
C GLN A 13 -13.34 5.97 0.97
N ILE A 14 -12.29 5.74 1.76
CA ILE A 14 -11.75 6.78 2.64
C ILE A 14 -11.13 7.94 1.84
N LEU A 15 -10.52 7.63 0.69
CA LEU A 15 -9.87 8.63 -0.17
C LEU A 15 -10.80 9.19 -1.25
N TYR A 16 -12.07 8.79 -1.32
CA TYR A 16 -13.01 9.14 -2.39
C TYR A 16 -12.46 8.85 -3.81
N LEU A 17 -11.74 7.73 -3.96
CA LEU A 17 -11.14 7.27 -5.21
C LEU A 17 -11.81 5.99 -5.70
N SER A 18 -11.54 5.59 -6.95
CA SER A 18 -11.94 4.27 -7.43
C SER A 18 -11.01 3.17 -6.86
N PRO A 19 -11.52 1.95 -6.58
CA PRO A 19 -10.68 0.81 -6.20
C PRO A 19 -9.60 0.48 -7.22
N PHE A 20 -9.87 0.74 -8.51
CA PHE A 20 -8.90 0.55 -9.59
C PHE A 20 -7.72 1.54 -9.47
N THR A 21 -8.00 2.81 -9.18
CA THR A 21 -6.98 3.84 -8.94
C THR A 21 -6.07 3.41 -7.77
N VAL A 22 -6.67 2.99 -6.65
CA VAL A 22 -5.91 2.48 -5.49
C VAL A 22 -5.05 1.27 -5.86
N LYS A 23 -5.59 0.30 -6.62
CA LYS A 23 -4.85 -0.87 -7.09
C LYS A 23 -3.61 -0.46 -7.92
N SER A 24 -3.75 0.54 -8.79
CA SER A 24 -2.63 1.06 -9.58
C SER A 24 -1.55 1.67 -8.69
N HIS A 25 -1.92 2.50 -7.71
CA HIS A 25 -0.97 3.06 -6.75
C HIS A 25 -0.25 1.97 -5.94
N VAL A 26 -0.97 0.98 -5.43
CA VAL A 26 -0.38 -0.16 -4.70
C VAL A 26 0.63 -0.92 -5.56
N LYS A 27 0.29 -1.20 -6.83
CA LYS A 27 1.21 -1.85 -7.78
C LYS A 27 2.48 -1.03 -8.01
N ASN A 28 2.35 0.29 -8.13
CA ASN A 28 3.50 1.18 -8.30
C ASN A 28 4.38 1.23 -7.05
N ILE A 29 3.77 1.21 -5.85
CA ILE A 29 4.51 1.10 -4.59
C ILE A 29 5.30 -0.20 -4.55
N PHE A 30 4.66 -1.33 -4.89
CA PHE A 30 5.32 -2.63 -4.92
C PHE A 30 6.52 -2.64 -5.87
N LYS A 31 6.38 -2.07 -7.07
CA LYS A 31 7.48 -1.91 -8.02
C LYS A 31 8.62 -1.06 -7.46
N LYS A 32 8.30 0.08 -6.82
CA LYS A 32 9.31 0.98 -6.23
C LYS A 32 10.05 0.34 -5.06
N LEU A 33 9.37 -0.50 -4.28
CA LEU A 33 9.93 -1.22 -3.14
C LEU A 33 10.52 -2.59 -3.51
N ASN A 34 10.47 -2.97 -4.80
CA ASN A 34 10.85 -4.31 -5.28
C ASN A 34 10.20 -5.45 -4.49
N THR A 35 8.89 -5.37 -4.27
CA THR A 35 8.09 -6.34 -3.50
C THR A 35 6.95 -6.91 -4.34
N THR A 36 6.44 -8.07 -3.95
CA THR A 36 5.33 -8.76 -4.64
C THR A 36 4.08 -8.91 -3.79
N SER A 37 4.18 -8.65 -2.48
CA SER A 37 3.07 -8.75 -1.55
C SER A 37 2.95 -7.53 -0.65
N ARG A 38 1.75 -7.35 -0.12
CA ARG A 38 1.43 -6.25 0.78
C ARG A 38 2.23 -6.32 2.08
N SER A 39 2.35 -7.51 2.67
CA SER A 39 3.10 -7.71 3.91
C SER A 39 4.59 -7.40 3.70
N GLN A 40 5.15 -7.84 2.57
CA GLN A 40 6.53 -7.52 2.21
C GLN A 40 6.73 -6.02 2.01
N ALA A 41 5.81 -5.35 1.30
CA ALA A 41 5.88 -3.90 1.11
C ALA A 41 5.85 -3.12 2.43
N VAL A 42 5.04 -3.55 3.41
CA VAL A 42 5.00 -2.94 4.74
C VAL A 42 6.31 -3.19 5.50
N ALA A 43 6.82 -4.42 5.48
CA ALA A 43 8.09 -4.77 6.14
C ALA A 43 9.26 -3.98 5.57
N VAL A 44 9.36 -3.88 4.24
CA VAL A 44 10.40 -3.09 3.55
C VAL A 44 10.24 -1.61 3.87
N ALA A 45 9.03 -1.07 3.81
CA ALA A 45 8.80 0.34 4.13
C ALA A 45 9.18 0.70 5.58
N LEU A 46 8.92 -0.19 6.54
CA LEU A 46 9.37 -0.04 7.93
C LEU A 46 10.90 -0.10 8.04
N ALA A 47 11.53 -1.10 7.42
CA ALA A 47 12.98 -1.28 7.46
C ALA A 47 13.75 -0.09 6.84
N HIS A 48 13.15 0.58 5.85
CA HIS A 48 13.70 1.78 5.22
C HIS A 48 13.28 3.10 5.91
N GLY A 49 12.48 3.07 6.98
CA GLY A 49 12.00 4.28 7.66
C GLY A 49 11.05 5.13 6.81
N LEU A 50 10.39 4.54 5.80
CA LEU A 50 9.44 5.24 4.91
C LEU A 50 8.06 5.40 5.57
N ILE A 51 7.76 4.59 6.58
CA ILE A 51 6.56 4.66 7.40
C ILE A 51 6.93 4.37 8.85
N ASP A 52 6.22 4.99 9.78
CA ASP A 52 6.44 4.79 11.21
C ASP A 52 5.98 3.41 11.68
N SER A 53 6.45 3.02 12.87
CA SER A 53 6.13 1.78 13.60
C SER A 53 4.85 1.85 14.43
#